data_AF-A0A3M1NUS8-F1
#
_entry.id   AF-A0A3M1NUS8-F1
#
_cell.length_a   1.000
_cell.length_b   1.000
_cell.length_c   1.000
_cell.angle_alpha   90.00
_cell.angle_beta   90.00
_cell.angle_gamma   90.00
#
_symmetry.space_group_name_H-M   'P 1'
#
loop_
_entity.id
_entity.type
_entity.pdbx_description
1 polymer ?
#
loop_
_entity_poly.entity_id
_entity_poly.type
_entity_poly.pdbx_seq_one_letter_code
_entity_poly.pdbx_strand_id
1 'polypeptide(L)'
;MQFNLTLSSVLRKKIQPWIRNQESAAAEIYSLLKLQKKVGKQLEVYLLASETILSRLAVEILYEELQNHQQIKSVNFDPKVDVIPGLQVADPSYFRDTGLLNLMKRINDIVDNAPKKAIINMTGGFKAVVPFLAIYGQLYGVPTYYIFEEAEELIQIPEFPINFDFSLVEDYYTAFEDANKGNVDKLKTKSAFLINLDNDPGKAEKLLENFVRRQLFKIAETEKVSLTVYGKLLFEYFKTNYSSRGDSGNFIGEFMELKLYEFLITTRPKDLKIFHSHKFDNYEADLLIVDHNQKTVEVIECKPGGNVPFSDIKKKKIKGLLPEVKKQYRDYEIHFLIYCYHQSANWKHLQSKMHETSQLATQFGADKVKWYWIQTDKLSTQKISKQNIQEINLEEV
;
A
#
# COMPACT_ATOMS: atom_id res chain seq x y z
N MET A 1 13.30 -23.92 -19.82
CA MET A 1 13.96 -25.26 -19.84
C MET A 1 13.19 -26.21 -20.74
N GLN A 2 13.84 -26.88 -21.70
CA GLN A 2 13.23 -28.02 -22.40
C GLN A 2 13.16 -29.21 -21.43
N PHE A 3 11.95 -29.57 -21.02
CA PHE A 3 11.69 -30.72 -20.16
C PHE A 3 11.94 -31.99 -20.98
N ASN A 4 12.92 -32.81 -20.59
CA ASN A 4 13.22 -34.06 -21.29
C ASN A 4 12.13 -35.09 -20.94
N LEU A 5 11.12 -35.18 -21.81
CA LEU A 5 9.91 -35.98 -21.64
C LEU A 5 10.22 -37.46 -21.33
N THR A 6 11.32 -37.99 -21.87
CA THR A 6 11.69 -39.40 -21.72
C THR A 6 12.12 -39.74 -20.30
N LEU A 7 12.98 -38.93 -19.67
CA LEU A 7 13.44 -39.17 -18.29
C LEU A 7 12.31 -38.97 -17.27
N SER A 8 11.47 -37.95 -17.51
CA SER A 8 10.26 -37.70 -16.71
C SER A 8 9.32 -38.92 -16.73
N SER A 9 9.09 -39.52 -17.91
CA SER A 9 8.21 -40.68 -18.03
C SER A 9 8.70 -41.90 -17.23
N VAL A 10 10.02 -42.11 -17.15
CA VAL A 10 10.62 -43.22 -16.39
C VAL A 10 10.46 -43.00 -14.89
N LEU A 11 10.73 -41.78 -14.41
CA LEU A 11 10.55 -41.43 -12.99
C LEU A 11 9.08 -41.50 -12.57
N ARG A 12 8.15 -40.98 -13.38
CA ARG A 12 6.71 -41.08 -13.15
C ARG A 12 6.27 -42.53 -12.95
N LYS A 13 6.64 -43.42 -13.86
CA LYS A 13 6.29 -44.86 -13.77
C LYS A 13 6.79 -45.53 -12.50
N LYS A 14 7.89 -45.06 -11.91
CA LYS A 14 8.44 -45.59 -10.65
C LYS A 14 7.77 -45.00 -9.41
N ILE A 15 7.39 -43.72 -9.45
CA ILE A 15 6.82 -43.01 -8.29
C ILE A 15 5.31 -43.26 -8.19
N GLN A 16 4.58 -43.38 -9.31
CA GLN A 16 3.13 -43.53 -9.31
C GLN A 16 2.62 -44.69 -8.43
N PRO A 17 3.23 -45.90 -8.46
CA PRO A 17 2.78 -46.99 -7.59
C PRO A 17 2.96 -46.71 -6.10
N TRP A 18 3.91 -45.85 -5.72
CA TRP A 18 4.18 -45.50 -4.33
C TRP A 18 3.19 -44.47 -3.79
N ILE A 19 2.78 -43.51 -4.62
CA ILE A 19 1.86 -42.44 -4.20
C ILE A 19 0.38 -42.85 -4.26
N ARG A 20 0.04 -43.80 -5.14
CA ARG A 20 -1.34 -44.15 -5.47
C ARG A 20 -2.15 -44.57 -4.25
N ASN A 21 -3.21 -43.83 -3.96
CA ASN A 21 -4.13 -44.00 -2.84
C ASN A 21 -3.43 -44.04 -1.46
N GLN A 22 -2.24 -43.47 -1.33
CA GLN A 22 -1.51 -43.41 -0.06
C GLN A 22 -1.58 -42.02 0.54
N GLU A 23 -2.44 -41.84 1.54
CA GLU A 23 -2.65 -40.56 2.23
C GLU A 23 -1.35 -39.99 2.86
N SER A 24 -0.43 -40.87 3.26
CA SER A 24 0.84 -40.51 3.90
C SER A 24 2.03 -40.47 2.93
N ALA A 25 1.81 -40.68 1.63
CA ALA A 25 2.91 -40.70 0.66
C ALA A 25 3.47 -39.30 0.37
N ALA A 26 2.71 -38.24 0.60
CA ALA A 26 3.23 -36.88 0.45
C ALA A 26 2.68 -35.98 1.54
N ALA A 27 3.52 -35.07 2.03
CA ALA A 27 3.11 -34.06 3.01
C ALA A 27 1.96 -33.20 2.46
N GLU A 28 1.97 -32.92 1.15
CA GLU A 28 0.90 -32.20 0.45
C GLU A 28 -0.44 -32.96 0.48
N ILE A 29 -0.44 -34.27 0.20
CA ILE A 29 -1.66 -35.09 0.24
C ILE A 29 -2.18 -35.16 1.68
N TYR A 30 -1.31 -35.52 2.62
CA TYR A 30 -1.65 -35.65 4.03
C TYR A 30 -2.26 -34.36 4.61
N SER A 31 -1.62 -33.22 4.33
CA SER A 31 -2.10 -31.92 4.80
C SER A 31 -3.41 -31.47 4.15
N LEU A 32 -3.60 -31.72 2.85
CA LEU A 32 -4.87 -31.42 2.18
C LEU A 32 -6.03 -32.25 2.73
N LEU A 33 -5.82 -33.53 3.03
CA LEU A 33 -6.86 -34.39 3.60
C LEU A 33 -7.22 -33.99 5.04
N LYS A 34 -6.23 -33.59 5.85
CA LYS A 34 -6.47 -33.02 7.19
C LYS A 34 -7.21 -31.69 7.12
N LEU A 35 -6.82 -30.81 6.19
CA LEU A 35 -7.52 -29.55 5.92
C LEU A 35 -8.97 -29.79 5.50
N GLN A 36 -9.20 -30.77 4.62
CA GLN A 36 -10.55 -31.13 4.20
C GLN A 36 -11.41 -31.57 5.39
N LYS A 37 -10.89 -32.42 6.28
CA LYS A 37 -11.58 -32.85 7.51
C LYS A 37 -11.92 -31.66 8.41
N LYS A 38 -11.02 -30.67 8.54
CA LYS A 38 -11.24 -29.45 9.33
C LYS A 38 -12.31 -28.55 8.71
N VAL A 39 -12.30 -28.38 7.38
CA VAL A 39 -13.24 -27.51 6.65
C VAL A 39 -14.62 -28.17 6.49
N GLY A 40 -14.68 -29.49 6.42
CA GLY A 40 -15.92 -30.26 6.27
C GLY A 40 -16.57 -30.18 4.88
N LYS A 41 -15.83 -29.72 3.86
CA LYS A 41 -16.31 -29.59 2.47
C LYS A 41 -15.24 -30.09 1.51
N GLN A 42 -15.65 -30.51 0.31
CA GLN A 42 -14.68 -30.84 -0.73
C GLN A 42 -13.82 -29.62 -1.09
N LEU A 43 -12.53 -29.85 -1.36
CA LEU A 43 -11.57 -28.79 -1.64
C LEU A 43 -11.42 -28.56 -3.14
N GLU A 44 -11.28 -27.29 -3.52
CA GLU A 44 -10.71 -26.90 -4.80
C GLU A 44 -9.24 -26.56 -4.57
N VAL A 45 -8.34 -27.30 -5.22
CA VAL A 45 -6.90 -27.24 -4.95
C VAL A 45 -6.18 -26.56 -6.10
N TYR A 46 -5.41 -25.52 -5.81
CA TYR A 46 -4.47 -24.91 -6.75
C TYR A 46 -3.05 -25.31 -6.37
N LEU A 47 -2.35 -25.98 -7.29
CA LEU A 47 -0.96 -26.37 -7.08
C LEU A 47 -0.04 -25.33 -7.70
N LEU A 48 1.02 -24.94 -6.99
CA LEU A 48 2.06 -24.04 -7.49
C LEU A 48 3.41 -24.74 -7.41
N ALA A 49 4.23 -24.57 -8.44
CA ALA A 49 5.56 -25.16 -8.54
C ALA A 49 6.65 -24.07 -8.53
N SER A 50 7.78 -24.39 -7.92
CA SER A 50 9.00 -23.60 -8.07
C SER A 50 9.57 -23.79 -9.48
N GLU A 51 10.40 -22.86 -9.96
CA GLU A 51 11.07 -22.95 -11.27
C GLU A 51 12.21 -23.98 -11.22
N THR A 52 11.87 -25.22 -10.89
CA THR A 52 12.80 -26.35 -10.83
C THR A 52 12.17 -27.59 -11.45
N ILE A 53 13.00 -28.43 -12.07
CA ILE A 53 12.54 -29.69 -12.69
C ILE A 53 11.87 -30.60 -11.65
N LEU A 54 12.44 -30.69 -10.45
CA LEU A 54 11.93 -31.54 -9.38
C LEU A 54 10.56 -31.06 -8.87
N SER A 55 10.39 -29.76 -8.63
CA SER A 55 9.11 -29.23 -8.17
C SER A 55 8.02 -29.40 -9.23
N ARG A 56 8.34 -29.14 -10.51
CA ARG A 56 7.40 -29.38 -11.61
C ARG A 56 7.00 -30.86 -11.70
N LEU A 57 7.96 -31.78 -11.64
CA LEU A 57 7.70 -33.21 -11.68
C LEU A 57 6.80 -33.65 -10.51
N ALA A 58 7.11 -33.19 -9.29
CA ALA A 58 6.33 -33.49 -8.10
C ALA A 58 4.89 -32.97 -8.21
N VAL A 59 4.71 -31.71 -8.62
CA VAL A 59 3.36 -31.11 -8.77
C VAL A 59 2.55 -31.80 -9.87
N GLU A 60 3.16 -32.15 -10.99
CA GLU A 60 2.46 -32.89 -12.05
C GLU A 60 2.07 -34.32 -11.59
N ILE A 61 2.84 -34.98 -10.71
CA ILE A 61 2.45 -36.28 -10.11
C ILE A 61 1.32 -36.08 -9.08
N LEU A 62 1.42 -35.06 -8.23
CA LEU A 62 0.37 -34.69 -7.27
C LEU A 62 -0.93 -34.31 -7.97
N TYR A 63 -0.86 -33.60 -9.09
CA TYR A 63 -2.01 -33.24 -9.91
C TYR A 63 -2.79 -34.49 -10.35
N GLU A 64 -2.10 -35.48 -10.90
CA GLU A 64 -2.71 -36.76 -11.32
C GLU A 64 -3.27 -37.54 -10.13
N GLU A 65 -2.57 -37.57 -8.99
CA GLU A 65 -2.99 -38.34 -7.83
C GLU A 65 -4.20 -37.73 -7.11
N LEU A 66 -4.17 -36.41 -6.85
CA LEU A 66 -5.21 -35.70 -6.11
C LEU A 66 -6.57 -35.72 -6.83
N GLN A 67 -6.60 -35.88 -8.14
CA GLN A 67 -7.83 -36.06 -8.92
C GLN A 67 -8.60 -37.35 -8.56
N ASN A 68 -7.92 -38.35 -7.98
CA ASN A 68 -8.54 -39.62 -7.58
C ASN A 68 -9.15 -39.57 -6.16
N HIS A 69 -8.91 -38.51 -5.40
CA HIS A 69 -9.40 -38.36 -4.03
C HIS A 69 -10.80 -37.74 -3.99
N GLN A 70 -11.78 -38.46 -3.42
CA GLN A 70 -13.18 -38.00 -3.30
C GLN A 70 -13.33 -36.72 -2.46
N GLN A 71 -12.36 -36.42 -1.60
CA GLN A 71 -12.28 -35.22 -0.78
C GLN A 71 -11.98 -33.96 -1.61
N ILE A 72 -11.50 -34.12 -2.85
CA ILE A 72 -11.05 -33.05 -3.73
C ILE A 72 -12.08 -32.90 -4.87
N LYS A 73 -12.66 -31.70 -4.98
CA LYS A 73 -13.63 -31.35 -6.02
C LYS A 73 -12.94 -31.12 -7.37
N SER A 74 -11.84 -30.38 -7.34
CA SER A 74 -11.04 -30.03 -8.52
C SER A 74 -9.59 -29.79 -8.12
N VAL A 75 -8.68 -30.10 -9.05
CA VAL A 75 -7.26 -29.78 -8.95
C VAL A 75 -6.91 -28.93 -10.16
N ASN A 76 -6.29 -27.78 -9.92
CA ASN A 76 -5.95 -26.79 -10.92
C ASN A 76 -4.41 -26.66 -10.98
N PHE A 77 -3.85 -26.88 -12.17
CA PHE A 77 -2.44 -26.64 -12.47
C PHE A 77 -2.25 -26.40 -13.98
N ASP A 78 -1.87 -25.18 -14.36
CA ASP A 78 -1.39 -24.83 -15.69
C ASP A 78 0.11 -24.49 -15.62
N PRO A 79 1.00 -25.36 -16.15
CA PRO A 79 2.43 -25.15 -16.13
C PRO A 79 2.91 -23.81 -16.71
N LYS A 80 2.09 -23.11 -17.52
CA LYS A 80 2.43 -21.81 -18.10
C LYS A 80 2.37 -20.66 -17.09
N VAL A 81 1.57 -20.80 -16.03
CA VAL A 81 1.33 -19.73 -15.04
C VAL A 81 1.57 -20.18 -13.60
N ASP A 82 1.48 -21.49 -13.33
CA ASP A 82 1.61 -22.08 -11.99
C ASP A 82 3.03 -22.57 -11.68
N VAL A 83 3.93 -22.61 -12.67
CA VAL A 83 5.37 -22.69 -12.44
C VAL A 83 5.88 -21.27 -12.27
N ILE A 84 6.21 -20.88 -11.04
CA ILE A 84 6.48 -19.48 -10.69
C ILE A 84 7.89 -19.08 -11.16
N PRO A 85 8.02 -18.20 -12.17
CA PRO A 85 9.34 -17.81 -12.69
C PRO A 85 10.15 -17.08 -11.63
N GLY A 86 11.42 -17.43 -11.50
CA GLY A 86 12.34 -16.93 -10.49
C GLY A 86 12.21 -17.57 -9.11
N LEU A 87 11.20 -18.39 -8.85
CA LEU A 87 11.10 -19.11 -7.60
C LEU A 87 12.07 -20.30 -7.59
N GLN A 88 13.35 -20.05 -7.31
CA GLN A 88 14.44 -21.05 -7.34
C GLN A 88 15.55 -20.72 -6.31
N VAL A 89 16.57 -21.58 -6.17
CA VAL A 89 17.65 -21.45 -5.15
C VAL A 89 19.04 -21.13 -5.72
N ALA A 90 19.25 -21.28 -7.02
CA ALA A 90 20.53 -21.02 -7.68
C ALA A 90 20.90 -19.53 -7.71
N ASP A 91 19.91 -18.64 -7.78
CA ASP A 91 20.09 -17.19 -7.75
C ASP A 91 19.18 -16.56 -6.66
N PRO A 92 19.74 -16.25 -5.48
CA PRO A 92 19.01 -15.62 -4.39
C PRO A 92 18.40 -14.26 -4.72
N SER A 93 19.05 -13.49 -5.61
CA SER A 93 18.54 -12.18 -6.03
C SER A 93 17.34 -12.37 -6.94
N TYR A 94 17.39 -13.28 -7.91
CA TYR A 94 16.25 -13.59 -8.78
C TYR A 94 15.06 -14.16 -7.99
N PHE A 95 15.32 -15.00 -6.98
CA PHE A 95 14.30 -15.46 -6.03
C PHE A 95 13.59 -14.33 -5.31
N ARG A 96 14.36 -13.47 -4.64
CA ARG A 96 13.80 -12.39 -3.81
C ARG A 96 13.11 -11.33 -4.66
N ASP A 97 13.71 -10.96 -5.79
CA ASP A 97 13.35 -9.78 -6.56
C ASP A 97 12.33 -10.08 -7.65
N THR A 98 12.23 -11.32 -8.11
CA THR A 98 11.28 -11.73 -9.16
C THR A 98 10.40 -12.90 -8.70
N GLY A 99 11.00 -13.96 -8.14
CA GLY A 99 10.28 -15.16 -7.70
C GLY A 99 9.15 -14.89 -6.71
N LEU A 100 9.45 -14.19 -5.61
CA LEU A 100 8.44 -13.84 -4.60
C LEU A 100 7.37 -12.88 -5.14
N LEU A 101 7.73 -11.97 -6.04
CA LEU A 101 6.76 -11.07 -6.69
C LEU A 101 5.80 -11.82 -7.60
N ASN A 102 6.31 -12.77 -8.37
CA ASN A 102 5.48 -13.62 -9.23
C ASN A 102 4.59 -14.55 -8.41
N LEU A 103 5.10 -15.08 -7.29
CA LEU A 103 4.31 -15.86 -6.34
C LEU A 103 3.16 -15.02 -5.77
N MET A 104 3.46 -13.81 -5.29
CA MET A 104 2.44 -12.88 -4.77
C MET A 104 1.35 -12.59 -5.81
N LYS A 105 1.75 -12.26 -7.05
CA LYS A 105 0.82 -12.00 -8.14
C LYS A 105 -0.07 -13.21 -8.40
N ARG A 106 0.51 -14.40 -8.47
CA ARG A 106 -0.25 -15.61 -8.75
C ARG A 106 -1.21 -15.96 -7.62
N ILE A 107 -0.81 -15.78 -6.36
CA ILE A 107 -1.71 -15.95 -5.22
C ILE A 107 -2.85 -14.94 -5.29
N ASN A 108 -2.59 -13.67 -5.58
CA ASN A 108 -3.64 -12.66 -5.77
C ASN A 108 -4.62 -13.05 -6.89
N ASP A 109 -4.12 -13.59 -8.01
CA ASP A 109 -4.97 -14.05 -9.13
C ASP A 109 -5.85 -15.25 -8.74
N ILE A 110 -5.40 -16.11 -7.81
CA ILE A 110 -6.15 -17.29 -7.34
C ILE A 110 -7.14 -16.92 -6.23
N VAL A 111 -6.70 -16.15 -5.24
CA VAL A 111 -7.49 -15.74 -4.08
C VAL A 111 -8.56 -14.73 -4.48
N ASP A 112 -8.26 -13.87 -5.46
CA ASP A 112 -9.12 -12.78 -5.94
C ASP A 112 -9.64 -11.94 -4.76
N ASN A 113 -10.86 -11.40 -4.84
CA ASN A 113 -11.51 -10.62 -3.80
C ASN A 113 -12.18 -11.51 -2.71
N ALA A 114 -11.75 -12.77 -2.55
CA ALA A 114 -12.35 -13.73 -1.63
C ALA A 114 -11.35 -14.37 -0.64
N PRO A 115 -10.54 -13.59 0.11
CA PRO A 115 -9.48 -14.12 0.99
C PRO A 115 -9.99 -15.13 2.02
N LYS A 116 -11.19 -14.91 2.58
CA LYS A 116 -11.81 -15.81 3.56
C LYS A 116 -12.31 -17.15 2.99
N LYS A 117 -12.34 -17.29 1.67
CA LYS A 117 -12.69 -18.54 0.98
C LYS A 117 -11.47 -19.34 0.52
N ALA A 118 -10.27 -18.76 0.66
CA ALA A 118 -9.00 -19.40 0.32
C ALA A 118 -8.29 -19.91 1.58
N ILE A 119 -7.40 -20.86 1.38
CA ILE A 119 -6.49 -21.35 2.41
C ILE A 119 -5.10 -21.45 1.81
N ILE A 120 -4.08 -20.92 2.49
CA ILE A 120 -2.68 -21.15 2.16
C ILE A 120 -2.20 -22.38 2.93
N ASN A 121 -1.95 -23.48 2.23
CA ASN A 121 -1.25 -24.64 2.77
C ASN A 121 0.24 -24.50 2.49
N MET A 122 1.02 -24.17 3.52
CA MET A 122 2.47 -24.01 3.44
C MET A 122 3.24 -25.19 4.08
N THR A 123 2.60 -26.37 4.16
CA THR A 123 3.21 -27.61 4.68
C THR A 123 4.35 -28.09 3.78
N GLY A 124 4.07 -28.17 2.47
CA GLY A 124 5.01 -28.69 1.48
C GLY A 124 5.77 -27.58 0.75
N GLY A 125 6.72 -27.99 -0.08
CA GLY A 125 7.44 -27.07 -0.97
C GLY A 125 8.63 -26.34 -0.34
N PHE A 126 8.98 -25.20 -0.96
CA PHE A 126 10.26 -24.54 -0.73
C PHE A 126 10.27 -23.71 0.56
N LYS A 127 10.96 -24.17 1.60
CA LYS A 127 10.96 -23.54 2.94
C LYS A 127 11.23 -22.03 2.97
N ALA A 128 11.97 -21.49 2.00
CA ALA A 128 12.24 -20.06 1.91
C ALA A 128 10.99 -19.18 1.65
N VAL A 129 9.88 -19.75 1.15
CA VAL A 129 8.64 -18.98 0.94
C VAL A 129 7.75 -18.90 2.19
N VAL A 130 7.97 -19.79 3.18
CA VAL A 130 7.11 -19.91 4.37
C VAL A 130 6.97 -18.59 5.13
N PRO A 131 8.06 -17.84 5.45
CA PRO A 131 7.91 -16.55 6.13
C PRO A 131 7.13 -15.51 5.32
N PHE A 132 7.34 -15.49 4.00
CA PHE A 132 6.62 -14.59 3.11
C PHE A 132 5.12 -14.92 3.06
N LEU A 133 4.76 -16.20 2.94
CA LEU A 133 3.37 -16.67 2.94
C LEU A 133 2.66 -16.41 4.28
N ALA A 134 3.37 -16.53 5.40
CA ALA A 134 2.84 -16.18 6.71
C ALA A 134 2.50 -14.68 6.79
N ILE A 135 3.41 -13.80 6.35
CA ILE A 135 3.17 -12.35 6.29
C ILE A 135 2.01 -12.02 5.35
N TYR A 136 1.97 -12.64 4.16
CA TYR A 136 0.88 -12.47 3.21
C TYR A 136 -0.47 -12.86 3.83
N GLY A 137 -0.55 -14.03 4.47
CA GLY A 137 -1.77 -14.52 5.12
C GLY A 137 -2.26 -13.59 6.22
N GLN A 138 -1.36 -13.08 7.07
CA GLN A 138 -1.70 -12.09 8.10
C GLN A 138 -2.22 -10.79 7.50
N LEU A 139 -1.56 -10.28 6.44
CA LEU A 139 -1.92 -9.01 5.83
C LEU A 139 -3.28 -9.09 5.09
N TYR A 140 -3.48 -10.13 4.28
CA TYR A 140 -4.69 -10.29 3.46
C TYR A 140 -5.84 -11.03 4.17
N GLY A 141 -5.63 -11.50 5.41
CA GLY A 141 -6.62 -12.26 6.16
C GLY A 141 -6.95 -13.59 5.49
N VAL A 142 -5.94 -14.25 4.91
CA VAL A 142 -6.07 -15.58 4.30
C VAL A 142 -5.64 -16.61 5.35
N PRO A 143 -6.51 -17.55 5.76
CA PRO A 143 -6.14 -18.62 6.67
C PRO A 143 -4.92 -19.40 6.16
N THR A 144 -3.85 -19.44 6.96
CA THR A 144 -2.60 -20.10 6.61
C THR A 144 -2.35 -21.28 7.54
N TYR A 145 -2.01 -22.44 6.98
CA TYR A 145 -1.80 -23.68 7.71
C TYR A 145 -0.49 -24.36 7.32
N TYR A 146 0.11 -25.05 8.29
CA TYR A 146 1.23 -25.97 8.05
C TYR A 146 1.08 -27.22 8.93
N ILE A 147 1.70 -28.33 8.52
CA ILE A 147 1.89 -29.51 9.36
C ILE A 147 3.35 -29.60 9.77
N PHE A 148 3.59 -29.83 11.06
CA PHE A 148 4.91 -30.19 11.55
C PHE A 148 5.12 -31.69 11.37
N GLU A 149 6.16 -32.09 10.63
CA GLU A 149 6.39 -33.48 10.19
C GLU A 149 6.37 -34.50 11.34
N GLU A 150 6.79 -34.12 12.54
CA GLU A 150 6.84 -35.01 13.71
C GLU A 150 5.54 -35.03 14.54
N ALA A 151 4.68 -34.00 14.42
CA ALA A 151 3.53 -33.83 15.30
C ALA A 151 2.19 -34.30 14.70
N GLU A 152 2.15 -34.61 13.40
CA GLU A 152 0.94 -35.03 12.65
C GLU A 152 -0.29 -34.11 12.77
N GLU A 153 -0.11 -32.94 13.38
CA GLU A 153 -1.14 -31.97 13.70
C GLU A 153 -1.13 -30.83 12.67
N LEU A 154 -2.34 -30.45 12.26
CA LEU A 154 -2.58 -29.32 11.39
C LEU A 154 -2.57 -28.03 12.22
N ILE A 155 -1.52 -27.24 12.06
CA ILE A 155 -1.31 -26.00 12.81
C ILE A 155 -1.78 -24.83 11.94
N GLN A 156 -2.72 -24.05 12.47
CA GLN A 156 -3.12 -22.78 11.89
C GLN A 156 -2.18 -21.69 12.39
N ILE A 157 -1.64 -20.87 11.49
CA ILE A 157 -0.98 -19.62 11.89
C ILE A 157 -2.09 -18.69 12.41
N PRO A 158 -2.09 -18.35 13.72
CA PRO A 158 -3.17 -17.55 14.28
C PRO A 158 -3.15 -16.15 13.66
N GLU A 159 -4.33 -15.61 13.39
CA GLU A 159 -4.47 -14.18 13.08
C GLU A 159 -4.11 -13.40 14.34
N PHE A 160 -2.98 -12.71 14.31
CA PHE A 160 -2.50 -11.95 15.44
C PHE A 160 -2.98 -10.50 15.31
N PRO A 161 -3.42 -9.83 16.40
CA PRO A 161 -3.92 -8.45 16.34
C PRO A 161 -2.78 -7.43 16.21
N ILE A 162 -1.83 -7.68 15.31
CA ILE A 162 -0.82 -6.73 14.87
C ILE A 162 -1.32 -6.06 13.61
N ASN A 163 -1.10 -4.75 13.54
CA ASN A 163 -1.36 -4.00 12.34
C ASN A 163 -0.04 -3.60 11.68
N PHE A 164 -0.04 -3.49 10.36
CA PHE A 164 1.08 -2.88 9.66
C PHE A 164 1.00 -1.36 9.79
N ASP A 165 2.16 -0.72 9.75
CA ASP A 165 2.28 0.73 9.86
C ASP A 165 1.86 1.39 8.53
N PHE A 166 0.56 1.40 8.24
CA PHE A 166 0.02 1.96 6.99
C PHE A 166 0.15 3.49 6.91
N SER A 167 0.25 4.17 8.06
CA SER A 167 0.51 5.62 8.08
C SER A 167 1.84 5.93 7.40
N LEU A 168 2.84 5.03 7.49
CA LEU A 168 4.11 5.20 6.78
C LEU A 168 3.94 5.19 5.26
N VAL A 169 3.01 4.38 4.72
CA VAL A 169 2.72 4.37 3.28
C VAL A 169 1.99 5.63 2.88
N GLU A 170 1.05 6.10 3.70
CA GLU A 170 0.30 7.34 3.47
C GLU A 170 1.22 8.58 3.50
N ASP A 171 2.06 8.69 4.53
CA ASP A 171 3.05 9.76 4.74
C ASP A 171 4.02 9.89 3.55
N TYR A 172 4.44 8.76 2.99
CA TYR A 172 5.39 8.71 1.89
C TYR A 172 4.77 8.18 0.59
N TYR A 173 3.48 8.43 0.37
CA TYR A 173 2.72 7.83 -0.74
C TYR A 173 3.39 8.06 -2.10
N THR A 174 3.82 9.28 -2.40
CA THR A 174 4.53 9.59 -3.66
C THR A 174 5.81 8.77 -3.81
N ALA A 175 6.55 8.54 -2.73
CA ALA A 175 7.77 7.73 -2.75
C ALA A 175 7.45 6.26 -3.07
N PHE A 176 6.41 5.69 -2.45
CA PHE A 176 5.93 4.34 -2.77
C PHE A 176 5.42 4.24 -4.22
N GLU A 177 4.68 5.24 -4.69
CA GLU A 177 4.15 5.29 -6.05
C GLU A 177 5.24 5.38 -7.12
N ASP A 178 6.29 6.16 -6.88
CA ASP A 178 7.44 6.31 -7.77
C ASP A 178 8.34 5.08 -7.79
N ALA A 179 8.46 4.38 -6.66
CA ALA A 179 9.24 3.15 -6.57
C ALA A 179 8.48 1.91 -7.09
N ASN A 180 7.15 2.01 -7.28
CA ASN A 180 6.30 0.91 -7.77
C ASN A 180 6.06 0.97 -9.29
N LYS A 181 7.10 1.17 -10.09
CA LYS A 181 6.98 1.12 -11.57
C LYS A 181 7.47 -0.23 -12.09
N GLY A 182 6.67 -0.85 -12.97
CA GLY A 182 6.99 -2.16 -13.56
C GLY A 182 8.14 -2.16 -14.58
N ASN A 183 8.66 -0.99 -14.97
CA ASN A 183 9.84 -0.86 -15.82
C ASN A 183 10.90 -0.01 -15.09
N VAL A 184 12.12 -0.55 -15.01
CA VAL A 184 13.30 0.10 -14.43
C VAL A 184 13.55 1.48 -15.03
N ASP A 185 13.26 1.70 -16.32
CA ASP A 185 13.45 2.99 -16.98
C ASP A 185 12.62 4.12 -16.38
N LYS A 186 11.47 3.78 -15.79
CA LYS A 186 10.54 4.74 -15.17
C LYS A 186 10.83 5.01 -13.70
N LEU A 187 11.76 4.27 -13.10
CA LEU A 187 12.16 4.49 -11.71
C LEU A 187 13.07 5.71 -11.62
N LYS A 188 12.88 6.48 -10.54
CA LYS A 188 13.75 7.61 -10.21
C LYS A 188 15.14 7.12 -9.79
N THR A 189 16.17 7.87 -10.18
CA THR A 189 17.49 7.76 -9.56
C THR A 189 17.37 8.08 -8.07
N LYS A 190 18.31 7.59 -7.26
CA LYS A 190 18.39 7.87 -5.82
C LYS A 190 18.28 9.36 -5.54
N SER A 191 19.08 10.18 -6.23
CA SER A 191 19.06 11.64 -6.08
C SER A 191 17.68 12.27 -6.33
N ALA A 192 17.00 11.87 -7.40
CA ALA A 192 15.66 12.36 -7.71
C ALA A 192 14.58 11.79 -6.76
N PHE A 193 14.80 10.60 -6.21
CA PHE A 193 13.90 9.94 -5.27
C PHE A 193 13.92 10.60 -3.88
N LEU A 194 15.08 11.06 -3.40
CA LEU A 194 15.24 11.63 -2.06
C LEU A 194 14.32 12.84 -1.80
N ILE A 195 13.98 13.60 -2.83
CA ILE A 195 13.08 14.77 -2.75
C ILE A 195 11.65 14.35 -2.29
N ASN A 196 11.27 13.09 -2.53
CA ASN A 196 10.00 12.55 -2.04
C ASN A 196 10.01 12.27 -0.52
N LEU A 197 11.20 12.17 0.10
CA LEU A 197 11.36 11.77 1.49
C LEU A 197 11.55 12.95 2.44
N ASP A 198 12.40 13.90 2.09
CA ASP A 198 12.62 15.13 2.87
C ASP A 198 13.27 16.21 1.97
N ASN A 199 13.02 17.48 2.28
CA ASN A 199 13.63 18.63 1.61
C ASN A 199 15.09 18.82 2.02
N ASP A 200 15.51 18.31 3.18
CA ASP A 200 16.88 18.20 3.65
C ASP A 200 17.52 16.90 3.13
N PRO A 201 18.55 16.98 2.27
CA PRO A 201 19.16 15.79 1.67
C PRO A 201 19.74 14.81 2.69
N GLY A 202 20.28 15.28 3.81
CA GLY A 202 20.87 14.43 4.84
C GLY A 202 19.83 13.67 5.65
N LYS A 203 18.66 14.28 5.91
CA LYS A 203 17.50 13.61 6.51
C LYS A 203 16.88 12.62 5.54
N ALA A 204 16.72 13.01 4.27
CA ALA A 204 16.19 12.14 3.23
C ALA A 204 17.03 10.87 3.07
N GLU A 205 18.37 10.99 3.10
CA GLU A 205 19.29 9.86 3.01
C GLU A 205 19.09 8.88 4.18
N LYS A 206 19.05 9.40 5.42
CA LYS A 206 18.81 8.58 6.62
C LYS A 206 17.44 7.89 6.60
N LEU A 207 16.42 8.56 6.06
CA LEU A 207 15.09 7.97 5.88
C LEU A 207 15.14 6.84 4.85
N LEU A 208 15.81 7.03 3.71
CA LEU A 208 15.97 5.99 2.70
C LEU A 208 16.73 4.79 3.26
N GLU A 209 17.84 5.00 3.97
CA GLU A 209 18.60 3.95 4.64
C GLU A 209 17.72 3.14 5.62
N ASN A 210 16.89 3.83 6.42
CA ASN A 210 15.95 3.19 7.33
C ASN A 210 14.95 2.31 6.57
N PHE A 211 14.36 2.82 5.50
CA PHE A 211 13.39 2.07 4.70
C PHE A 211 14.02 0.89 3.94
N VAL A 212 15.27 1.03 3.46
CA VAL A 212 16.03 -0.07 2.85
C VAL A 212 16.32 -1.15 3.89
N ARG A 213 16.77 -0.76 5.10
CA ARG A 213 16.98 -1.70 6.21
C ARG A 213 15.71 -2.44 6.59
N ARG A 214 14.56 -1.77 6.56
CA ARG A 214 13.22 -2.35 6.79
C ARG A 214 12.66 -3.14 5.61
N GLN A 215 13.46 -3.34 4.56
CA GLN A 215 13.08 -4.08 3.35
C GLN A 215 11.85 -3.48 2.65
N LEU A 216 11.67 -2.16 2.64
CA LEU A 216 10.59 -1.50 1.89
C LEU A 216 11.04 -1.07 0.50
N PHE A 217 12.21 -0.44 0.43
CA PHE A 217 12.86 -0.07 -0.83
C PHE A 217 14.16 -0.84 -1.02
N LYS A 218 14.64 -0.88 -2.26
CA LYS A 218 15.98 -1.30 -2.63
C LYS A 218 16.54 -0.35 -3.69
N ILE A 219 17.87 -0.27 -3.72
CA ILE A 219 18.61 0.48 -4.73
C ILE A 219 19.17 -0.55 -5.71
N ALA A 220 18.76 -0.44 -6.97
CA ALA A 220 19.30 -1.26 -8.06
C ALA A 220 20.72 -0.81 -8.42
N GLU A 221 21.47 -1.65 -9.15
CA GLU A 221 22.83 -1.33 -9.63
C GLU A 221 22.90 -0.02 -10.43
N THR A 222 21.79 0.39 -11.05
CA THR A 222 21.64 1.64 -11.81
C THR A 222 21.37 2.87 -10.93
N GLU A 223 21.60 2.78 -9.62
CA GLU A 223 21.24 3.77 -8.60
C GLU A 223 19.74 4.14 -8.57
N LYS A 224 18.88 3.31 -9.16
CA LYS A 224 17.43 3.52 -9.17
C LYS A 224 16.76 2.89 -7.96
N VAL A 225 15.77 3.58 -7.40
CA VAL A 225 15.04 3.11 -6.23
C VAL A 225 13.77 2.39 -6.66
N SER A 226 13.56 1.17 -6.14
CA SER A 226 12.36 0.36 -6.36
C SER A 226 11.83 -0.22 -5.06
N LEU A 227 10.57 -0.65 -5.04
CA LEU A 227 10.05 -1.44 -3.93
C LEU A 227 10.68 -2.84 -3.92
N THR A 228 10.88 -3.38 -2.72
CA THR A 228 11.07 -4.82 -2.54
C THR A 228 9.73 -5.56 -2.70
N VAL A 229 9.75 -6.89 -2.59
CA VAL A 229 8.52 -7.68 -2.46
C VAL A 229 7.66 -7.25 -1.26
N TYR A 230 8.25 -6.95 -0.11
CA TYR A 230 7.52 -6.55 1.09
C TYR A 230 6.99 -5.12 0.99
N GLY A 231 7.76 -4.20 0.40
CA GLY A 231 7.30 -2.85 0.12
C GLY A 231 6.12 -2.84 -0.85
N LYS A 232 6.17 -3.69 -1.89
CA LYS A 232 5.08 -3.84 -2.86
C LYS A 232 3.86 -4.51 -2.26
N LEU A 233 4.05 -5.57 -1.47
CA LEU A 233 2.99 -6.24 -0.72
C LEU A 233 2.21 -5.24 0.15
N LEU A 234 2.92 -4.42 0.92
CA LEU A 234 2.34 -3.39 1.79
C LEU A 234 1.61 -2.30 0.98
N PHE A 235 2.23 -1.82 -0.10
CA PHE A 235 1.67 -0.75 -0.91
C PHE A 235 0.43 -1.17 -1.70
N GLU A 236 0.41 -2.37 -2.27
CA GLU A 236 -0.76 -2.91 -2.97
C GLU A 236 -1.95 -3.12 -2.02
N TYR A 237 -1.67 -3.64 -0.83
CA TYR A 237 -2.70 -3.76 0.21
C TYR A 237 -3.24 -2.38 0.62
N PHE A 238 -2.36 -1.39 0.83
CA PHE A 238 -2.74 -0.02 1.16
C PHE A 238 -3.66 0.57 0.08
N LYS A 239 -3.28 0.45 -1.20
CA LYS A 239 -4.07 0.99 -2.30
C LYS A 239 -5.46 0.36 -2.37
N THR A 240 -5.53 -0.96 -2.23
CA THR A 240 -6.80 -1.70 -2.33
C THR A 240 -7.76 -1.32 -1.20
N ASN A 241 -7.24 -1.18 0.02
CA ASN A 241 -8.08 -1.04 1.22
C ASN A 241 -8.26 0.40 1.72
N TYR A 242 -7.34 1.31 1.39
CA TYR A 242 -7.31 2.68 1.93
C TYR A 242 -7.37 3.77 0.85
N SER A 243 -6.70 3.61 -0.31
CA SER A 243 -6.69 4.70 -1.32
C SER A 243 -8.02 4.95 -2.03
N SER A 244 -8.97 4.00 -1.94
CA SER A 244 -10.30 4.07 -2.56
C SER A 244 -11.38 4.58 -1.60
N ARG A 245 -11.09 4.64 -0.29
CA ARG A 245 -12.04 5.10 0.72
C ARG A 245 -11.98 6.62 0.78
N GLY A 246 -12.78 7.27 -0.05
CA GLY A 246 -13.17 8.66 0.18
C GLY A 246 -13.78 8.79 1.58
N ASP A 247 -13.29 9.77 2.34
CA ASP A 247 -13.91 10.35 3.54
C ASP A 247 -14.28 9.41 4.71
N SER A 248 -13.95 8.11 4.72
CA SER A 248 -14.24 7.28 5.91
C SER A 248 -13.15 7.46 6.98
N GLY A 249 -13.23 8.57 7.71
CA GLY A 249 -12.70 8.74 9.06
C GLY A 249 -11.18 8.75 9.16
N ASN A 250 -10.51 9.68 8.50
CA ASN A 250 -9.13 9.97 8.88
C ASN A 250 -9.18 10.78 10.19
N PHE A 251 -9.33 10.10 11.33
CA PHE A 251 -9.38 10.69 12.68
C PHE A 251 -8.23 11.68 12.91
N ILE A 252 -7.07 11.42 12.29
CA ILE A 252 -5.93 12.33 12.28
C ILE A 252 -6.26 13.63 11.54
N GLY A 253 -6.89 13.57 10.37
CA GLY A 253 -7.31 14.75 9.61
C GLY A 253 -8.27 15.63 10.39
N GLU A 254 -9.35 15.06 10.93
CA GLU A 254 -10.32 15.79 11.78
C GLU A 254 -9.63 16.39 13.01
N PHE A 255 -8.70 15.66 13.64
CA PHE A 255 -7.94 16.18 14.78
C PHE A 255 -6.98 17.31 14.39
N MET A 256 -6.38 17.24 13.20
CA MET A 256 -5.51 18.28 12.67
C MET A 256 -6.29 19.55 12.31
N GLU A 257 -7.50 19.43 11.77
CA GLU A 257 -8.42 20.55 11.57
C GLU A 257 -8.77 21.24 12.89
N LEU A 258 -9.15 20.47 13.92
CA LEU A 258 -9.45 21.00 15.25
C LEU A 258 -8.24 21.69 15.90
N LYS A 259 -7.04 21.13 15.74
CA LYS A 259 -5.80 21.74 16.23
C LYS A 259 -5.45 23.02 15.52
N LEU A 260 -5.67 23.07 14.20
CA LEU A 260 -5.44 24.28 13.42
C LEU A 260 -6.44 25.36 13.83
N TYR A 261 -7.70 24.99 14.07
CA TYR A 261 -8.72 25.88 14.63
C TYR A 261 -8.32 26.44 16.00
N GLU A 262 -7.90 25.58 16.95
CA GLU A 262 -7.41 26.00 18.26
C GLU A 262 -6.23 26.99 18.13
N PHE A 263 -5.27 26.68 17.27
CA PHE A 263 -4.14 27.56 16.98
C PHE A 263 -4.59 28.92 16.44
N LEU A 264 -5.52 28.95 15.48
CA LEU A 264 -6.00 30.19 14.88
C LEU A 264 -6.77 31.05 15.89
N ILE A 265 -7.66 30.48 16.69
CA ILE A 265 -8.39 31.23 17.73
C ILE A 265 -7.46 31.80 18.80
N THR A 266 -6.42 31.04 19.17
CA THR A 266 -5.51 31.47 20.24
C THR A 266 -4.48 32.50 19.77
N THR A 267 -4.18 32.57 18.48
CA THR A 267 -3.10 33.42 17.94
C THR A 267 -3.56 34.60 17.11
N ARG A 268 -4.81 34.60 16.63
CA ARG A 268 -5.40 35.70 15.86
C ARG A 268 -6.16 36.70 16.75
N PRO A 269 -6.37 37.95 16.29
CA PRO A 269 -7.18 38.94 17.01
C PRO A 269 -8.60 38.44 17.35
N LYS A 270 -9.13 38.84 18.51
CA LYS A 270 -10.41 38.34 19.05
C LYS A 270 -11.64 38.87 18.32
N ASP A 271 -11.51 39.93 17.54
CA ASP A 271 -12.58 40.54 16.75
C ASP A 271 -12.86 39.81 15.43
N LEU A 272 -11.98 38.89 15.02
CA LEU A 272 -12.20 38.03 13.86
C LEU A 272 -13.22 36.94 14.17
N LYS A 273 -14.12 36.69 13.21
CA LYS A 273 -15.04 35.54 13.28
C LYS A 273 -14.38 34.33 12.65
N ILE A 274 -14.09 33.31 13.46
CA ILE A 274 -13.47 32.05 13.03
C ILE A 274 -14.49 30.93 13.18
N PHE A 275 -14.70 30.16 12.11
CA PHE A 275 -15.63 29.04 12.05
C PHE A 275 -14.89 27.76 11.70
N HIS A 276 -15.33 26.65 12.27
CA HIS A 276 -14.94 25.29 11.89
C HIS A 276 -16.08 24.64 11.10
N SER A 277 -15.78 23.90 10.03
CA SER A 277 -16.75 23.20 9.17
C SER A 277 -17.87 24.13 8.67
N HIS A 278 -17.51 25.27 8.08
CA HIS A 278 -18.49 26.26 7.63
C HIS A 278 -19.08 25.89 6.27
N LYS A 279 -20.40 25.75 6.20
CA LYS A 279 -21.11 25.32 4.99
C LYS A 279 -21.51 26.47 4.08
N PHE A 280 -21.33 26.25 2.79
CA PHE A 280 -21.78 27.08 1.69
C PHE A 280 -22.59 26.22 0.73
N ASP A 281 -23.91 26.24 0.88
CA ASP A 281 -24.83 25.37 0.15
C ASP A 281 -24.43 23.87 0.29
N ASN A 282 -23.99 23.23 -0.80
CA ASN A 282 -23.57 21.83 -0.82
C ASN A 282 -22.08 21.62 -0.54
N TYR A 283 -21.33 22.68 -0.24
CA TYR A 283 -19.89 22.66 0.00
C TYR A 283 -19.55 23.08 1.42
N GLU A 284 -18.37 22.71 1.90
CA GLU A 284 -17.89 23.02 3.24
C GLU A 284 -16.43 23.47 3.18
N ALA A 285 -16.11 24.56 3.87
CA ALA A 285 -14.75 24.96 4.18
C ALA A 285 -14.33 24.32 5.51
N ASP A 286 -13.13 23.73 5.57
CA ASP A 286 -12.66 23.10 6.81
C ASP A 286 -12.60 24.15 7.92
N LEU A 287 -12.02 25.33 7.64
CA LEU A 287 -12.15 26.52 8.48
C LEU A 287 -12.45 27.77 7.64
N LEU A 288 -13.12 28.75 8.26
CA LEU A 288 -13.41 30.06 7.65
C LEU A 288 -13.06 31.18 8.64
N ILE A 289 -12.30 32.17 8.19
CA ILE A 289 -12.08 33.41 8.94
C ILE A 289 -12.69 34.58 8.18
N VAL A 290 -13.48 35.39 8.86
CA VAL A 290 -14.10 36.59 8.30
C VAL A 290 -13.64 37.82 9.07
N ASP A 291 -12.98 38.74 8.37
CA ASP A 291 -12.64 40.08 8.86
C ASP A 291 -13.56 41.11 8.19
N HIS A 292 -14.51 41.64 8.96
CA HIS A 292 -15.44 42.66 8.46
C HIS A 292 -14.80 44.05 8.35
N ASN A 293 -13.72 44.32 9.10
CA ASN A 293 -13.05 45.62 9.10
C ASN A 293 -12.19 45.76 7.83
N GLN A 294 -11.43 44.71 7.49
CA GLN A 294 -10.60 44.67 6.29
C GLN A 294 -11.35 44.18 5.05
N LYS A 295 -12.58 43.68 5.21
CA LYS A 295 -13.35 43.00 4.16
C LYS A 295 -12.55 41.85 3.53
N THR A 296 -12.02 40.95 4.36
CA THR A 296 -11.31 39.76 3.90
C THR A 296 -11.99 38.48 4.40
N VAL A 297 -11.91 37.42 3.60
CA VAL A 297 -12.37 36.08 3.95
C VAL A 297 -11.25 35.09 3.68
N GLU A 298 -10.74 34.45 4.73
CA GLU A 298 -9.80 33.33 4.60
C GLU A 298 -10.59 32.01 4.57
N VAL A 299 -10.58 31.32 3.42
CA VAL A 299 -11.11 29.97 3.24
C VAL A 299 -9.95 29.00 3.42
N ILE A 300 -10.00 28.17 4.46
CA ILE A 300 -8.87 27.35 4.87
C ILE A 300 -9.18 25.86 4.70
N GLU A 301 -8.25 25.14 4.08
CA GLU A 301 -8.27 23.69 3.91
C GLU A 301 -7.10 23.05 4.66
N CYS A 302 -7.37 22.01 5.47
CA CYS A 302 -6.35 21.21 6.12
C CYS A 302 -6.26 19.84 5.44
N LYS A 303 -5.07 19.43 5.00
CA LYS A 303 -4.89 18.20 4.22
C LYS A 303 -3.61 17.44 4.62
N PRO A 304 -3.58 16.10 4.51
CA PRO A 304 -2.36 15.34 4.73
C PRO A 304 -1.31 15.69 3.66
N GLY A 305 -0.08 15.96 4.09
CA GLY A 305 1.03 16.31 3.20
C GLY A 305 1.60 15.12 2.41
N GLY A 306 1.48 13.90 2.94
CA GLY A 306 1.97 12.68 2.27
C GLY A 306 1.16 12.28 1.04
N ASN A 307 -0.16 12.52 1.08
CA ASN A 307 -1.10 12.22 0.00
C ASN A 307 -2.10 13.37 -0.21
N VAL A 308 -1.59 14.53 -0.63
CA VAL A 308 -2.43 15.71 -0.89
C VAL A 308 -3.44 15.41 -2.00
N PRO A 309 -4.77 15.50 -1.75
CA PRO A 309 -5.80 15.12 -2.71
C PRO A 309 -6.07 16.25 -3.71
N PHE A 310 -5.09 16.57 -4.56
CA PHE A 310 -5.17 17.68 -5.52
C PHE A 310 -6.41 17.62 -6.42
N SER A 311 -6.84 16.41 -6.84
CA SER A 311 -8.05 16.24 -7.65
C SER A 311 -9.30 16.71 -6.91
N ASP A 312 -9.44 16.34 -5.64
CA ASP A 312 -10.59 16.74 -4.82
C ASP A 312 -10.54 18.22 -4.44
N ILE A 313 -9.37 18.77 -4.16
CA ILE A 313 -9.19 20.22 -3.95
C ILE A 313 -9.66 20.97 -5.20
N LYS A 314 -9.19 20.57 -6.39
CA LYS A 314 -9.58 21.21 -7.66
C LYS A 314 -11.08 21.07 -7.94
N LYS A 315 -11.68 19.90 -7.69
CA LYS A 315 -13.09 19.62 -8.02
C LYS A 315 -14.07 20.17 -6.98
N LYS A 316 -13.89 19.83 -5.70
CA LYS A 316 -14.85 20.13 -4.62
C LYS A 316 -14.62 21.54 -4.06
N LYS A 317 -13.37 21.93 -3.82
CA LYS A 317 -13.06 23.18 -3.13
C LYS A 317 -12.91 24.35 -4.10
N ILE A 318 -12.11 24.21 -5.15
CA ILE A 318 -11.89 25.31 -6.10
C ILE A 318 -13.10 25.53 -7.01
N LYS A 319 -13.54 24.50 -7.74
CA LYS A 319 -14.65 24.65 -8.69
C LYS A 319 -16.04 24.69 -8.03
N GLY A 320 -16.15 24.22 -6.79
CA GLY A 320 -17.41 24.12 -6.05
C GLY A 320 -17.55 25.20 -4.99
N LEU A 321 -16.73 25.12 -3.93
CA LEU A 321 -16.81 26.01 -2.76
C LEU A 321 -16.50 27.47 -3.08
N LEU A 322 -15.37 27.79 -3.73
CA LEU A 322 -14.93 29.19 -3.92
C LEU A 322 -15.96 30.10 -4.62
N PRO A 323 -16.66 29.67 -5.69
CA PRO A 323 -17.73 30.45 -6.29
C PRO A 323 -18.87 30.82 -5.32
N GLU A 324 -19.28 29.89 -4.44
CA GLU A 324 -20.33 30.16 -3.46
C GLU A 324 -19.84 31.13 -2.37
N VAL A 325 -18.57 31.04 -1.97
CA VAL A 325 -17.95 32.03 -1.06
C VAL A 325 -17.95 33.41 -1.72
N LYS A 326 -17.54 33.55 -3.00
CA LYS A 326 -17.54 34.83 -3.72
C LYS A 326 -18.94 35.41 -3.90
N LYS A 327 -19.94 34.56 -4.10
CA LYS A 327 -21.35 34.98 -4.19
C LYS A 327 -21.88 35.56 -2.88
N GLN A 328 -21.48 34.99 -1.74
CA GLN A 328 -21.87 35.46 -0.40
C GLN A 328 -21.06 36.70 0.03
N TYR A 329 -19.77 36.75 -0.29
CA TYR A 329 -18.84 37.81 0.11
C TYR A 329 -18.33 38.62 -1.10
N ARG A 330 -19.25 39.21 -1.86
CA ARG A 330 -18.96 39.85 -3.16
C ARG A 330 -17.93 40.98 -3.09
N ASP A 331 -18.00 41.79 -2.03
CA ASP A 331 -17.14 42.95 -1.83
C ASP A 331 -15.92 42.66 -0.95
N TYR A 332 -15.61 41.37 -0.72
CA TYR A 332 -14.49 40.95 0.11
C TYR A 332 -13.38 40.37 -0.76
N GLU A 333 -12.15 40.53 -0.29
CA GLU A 333 -10.98 39.81 -0.79
C GLU A 333 -11.00 38.38 -0.25
N ILE A 334 -10.92 37.38 -1.13
CA ILE A 334 -10.94 35.96 -0.77
C ILE A 334 -9.53 35.41 -0.78
N HIS A 335 -9.08 34.94 0.38
CA HIS A 335 -7.80 34.27 0.56
C HIS A 335 -8.04 32.76 0.69
N PHE A 336 -7.55 31.96 -0.24
CA PHE A 336 -7.62 30.51 -0.18
C PHE A 336 -6.31 29.95 0.39
N LEU A 337 -6.36 29.42 1.61
CA LEU A 337 -5.17 28.96 2.34
C LEU A 337 -5.22 27.44 2.49
N ILE A 338 -4.16 26.74 2.09
CA ILE A 338 -4.08 25.29 2.22
C ILE A 338 -2.95 24.92 3.17
N TYR A 339 -3.31 24.29 4.28
CA TYR A 339 -2.38 23.80 5.29
C TYR A 339 -2.19 22.29 5.12
N CYS A 340 -1.00 21.90 4.69
CA CYS A 340 -0.59 20.51 4.59
C CYS A 340 0.18 20.09 5.85
N TYR A 341 -0.26 19.03 6.53
CA TYR A 341 0.45 18.52 7.72
C TYR A 341 1.24 17.26 7.42
N HIS A 342 2.46 17.15 7.96
CA HIS A 342 3.31 15.98 7.80
C HIS A 342 4.45 15.97 8.82
N GLN A 343 5.00 14.80 9.13
CA GLN A 343 6.12 14.68 10.08
C GLN A 343 7.47 15.17 9.54
N SER A 344 7.65 15.06 8.22
CA SER A 344 8.86 15.49 7.49
C SER A 344 8.55 16.72 6.66
N ALA A 345 9.57 17.54 6.40
CA ALA A 345 9.45 18.66 5.50
C ALA A 345 9.70 18.17 4.07
N ASN A 346 8.75 17.45 3.44
CA ASN A 346 8.95 16.83 2.13
C ASN A 346 8.06 17.44 1.03
N TRP A 347 7.80 18.75 1.06
CA TRP A 347 6.88 19.39 0.11
C TRP A 347 7.48 19.77 -1.24
N LYS A 348 8.81 19.75 -1.43
CA LYS A 348 9.45 20.19 -2.70
C LYS A 348 8.93 19.42 -3.91
N HIS A 349 8.73 18.11 -3.78
CA HIS A 349 8.20 17.29 -4.88
C HIS A 349 6.75 17.62 -5.29
N LEU A 350 6.03 18.40 -4.47
CA LEU A 350 4.64 18.80 -4.70
C LEU A 350 4.50 20.19 -5.32
N GLN A 351 5.59 20.99 -5.37
CA GLN A 351 5.55 22.40 -5.75
C GLN A 351 4.84 22.66 -7.09
N SER A 352 5.16 21.89 -8.13
CA SER A 352 4.52 22.05 -9.45
C SER A 352 3.00 21.85 -9.40
N LYS A 353 2.52 20.84 -8.66
CA LYS A 353 1.08 20.58 -8.47
C LYS A 353 0.42 21.67 -7.61
N MET A 354 1.12 22.18 -6.59
CA MET A 354 0.65 23.30 -5.76
C MET A 354 0.50 24.58 -6.59
N HIS A 355 1.47 24.87 -7.47
CA HIS A 355 1.44 26.02 -8.36
C HIS A 355 0.25 25.95 -9.33
N GLU A 356 0.09 24.82 -10.04
CA GLU A 356 -1.05 24.60 -10.95
C GLU A 356 -2.39 24.73 -10.22
N THR A 357 -2.49 24.20 -9.00
CA THR A 357 -3.70 24.28 -8.18
C THR A 357 -3.99 25.72 -7.74
N SER A 358 -2.95 26.50 -7.45
CA SER A 358 -3.09 27.91 -7.06
C SER A 358 -3.56 28.78 -8.22
N GLN A 359 -3.01 28.58 -9.41
CA GLN A 359 -3.47 29.25 -10.62
C GLN A 359 -4.96 28.99 -10.89
N LEU A 360 -5.40 27.74 -10.71
CA LEU A 360 -6.80 27.39 -10.86
C LEU A 360 -7.67 28.06 -9.79
N ALA A 361 -7.23 28.12 -8.53
CA ALA A 361 -7.99 28.79 -7.47
C ALA A 361 -8.22 30.28 -7.77
N THR A 362 -7.20 30.97 -8.31
CA THR A 362 -7.34 32.37 -8.75
C THR A 362 -8.38 32.54 -9.86
N GLN A 363 -8.43 31.62 -10.82
CA GLN A 363 -9.45 31.64 -11.88
C GLN A 363 -10.89 31.48 -11.36
N PHE A 364 -11.07 30.89 -10.17
CA PHE A 364 -12.36 30.61 -9.55
C PHE A 364 -12.69 31.53 -8.37
N GLY A 365 -12.01 32.68 -8.26
CA GLY A 365 -12.41 33.77 -7.38
C GLY A 365 -11.60 33.94 -6.11
N ALA A 366 -10.49 33.20 -5.92
CA ALA A 366 -9.53 33.52 -4.88
C ALA A 366 -8.63 34.69 -5.32
N ASP A 367 -8.64 35.78 -4.56
CA ASP A 367 -7.77 36.94 -4.77
C ASP A 367 -6.34 36.65 -4.31
N LYS A 368 -6.17 35.77 -3.32
CA LYS A 368 -4.88 35.30 -2.83
C LYS A 368 -4.90 33.80 -2.56
N VAL A 369 -3.81 33.10 -2.89
CA VAL A 369 -3.65 31.68 -2.58
C VAL A 369 -2.35 31.47 -1.85
N LYS A 370 -2.38 30.73 -0.74
CA LYS A 370 -1.16 30.38 0.00
C LYS A 370 -1.15 28.92 0.42
N TRP A 371 0.05 28.38 0.50
CA TRP A 371 0.31 27.04 1.01
C TRP A 371 1.16 27.11 2.26
N TYR A 372 0.78 26.32 3.24
CA TYR A 372 1.46 26.20 4.52
C TYR A 372 1.81 24.75 4.77
N TRP A 373 3.02 24.50 5.27
CA TRP A 373 3.45 23.20 5.73
C TRP A 373 3.49 23.18 7.26
N ILE A 374 2.73 22.29 7.87
CA ILE A 374 2.72 22.07 9.31
C ILE A 374 3.58 20.85 9.61
N GLN A 375 4.74 21.07 10.22
CA GLN A 375 5.58 19.97 10.69
C GLN A 375 5.09 19.47 12.06
N THR A 376 4.60 18.23 12.10
CA THR A 376 4.04 17.60 13.30
C THR A 376 4.87 16.40 13.76
N ASP A 377 4.58 15.85 14.94
CA ASP A 377 5.02 14.49 15.28
C ASP A 377 4.11 13.45 14.59
N LYS A 378 4.57 12.20 14.48
CA LYS A 378 3.87 11.12 13.76
C LYS A 378 2.42 10.91 14.22
N LEU A 379 2.18 11.02 15.53
CA LEU A 379 0.86 10.84 16.13
C LEU A 379 0.12 12.18 16.30
N SER A 380 0.71 13.28 15.82
CA SER A 380 0.26 14.65 16.04
C SER A 380 -0.20 14.84 17.49
N THR A 381 0.61 14.49 18.48
CA THR A 381 0.26 14.67 19.90
C THR A 381 0.45 16.11 20.34
N GLN A 382 1.37 16.83 19.72
CA GLN A 382 1.72 18.19 20.11
C GLN A 382 0.71 19.22 19.59
N LYS A 383 0.58 20.35 20.30
CA LYS A 383 -0.20 21.50 19.81
C LYS A 383 0.54 22.17 18.65
N ILE A 384 -0.22 22.71 17.70
CA ILE A 384 0.36 23.51 16.62
C ILE A 384 0.85 24.83 17.20
N SER A 385 2.08 25.21 16.87
CA SER A 385 2.64 26.52 17.18
C SER A 385 3.16 27.20 15.91
N LYS A 386 3.45 28.50 16.00
CA LYS A 386 4.02 29.26 14.86
C LYS A 386 5.33 28.65 14.34
N GLN A 387 6.12 28.01 15.20
CA GLN A 387 7.39 27.38 14.81
C GLN A 387 7.18 26.12 13.96
N ASN A 388 6.00 25.50 14.03
CA ASN A 388 5.66 24.32 13.25
C ASN A 388 5.17 24.67 11.84
N ILE A 389 4.81 25.92 11.58
CA ILE A 389 4.16 26.34 10.32
C ILE A 389 5.17 27.08 9.45
N GLN A 390 5.40 26.55 8.26
CA GLN A 390 6.20 27.18 7.22
C GLN A 390 5.29 27.61 6.05
N GLU A 391 5.33 28.87 5.63
CA GLU A 391 4.74 29.28 4.35
C GLU A 391 5.61 28.76 3.20
N ILE A 392 5.00 28.11 2.22
CA ILE A 392 5.69 27.59 1.04
C ILE A 392 5.72 28.71 -0.01
N ASN A 393 6.92 29.15 -0.39
CA ASN A 393 7.08 30.06 -1.52
C ASN A 393 6.98 29.28 -2.84
N LEU A 394 6.03 29.69 -3.69
CA LEU A 394 5.78 29.12 -5.02
C LEU A 394 6.25 30.04 -6.18
N GLU A 395 6.96 31.14 -5.88
CA GLU A 395 7.42 32.13 -6.86
C GLU A 395 8.54 31.61 -7.80
N GLU A 396 9.21 30.52 -7.43
CA GLU A 396 10.35 29.93 -8.18
C GLU A 396 10.00 28.60 -8.90
N VAL A 397 8.71 28.26 -9.03
CA VAL A 397 8.24 26.95 -9.53
C VAL A 397 7.99 26.92 -11.02
#